data_AF-A0A7S1Q8K7-F1
#
_entry.id   AF-A0A7S1Q8K7-F1
#
_cell.length_a   1.000
_cell.length_b   1.000
_cell.length_c   1.000
_cell.angle_alpha   90.00
_cell.angle_beta   90.00
_cell.angle_gamma   90.00
#
_symmetry.space_group_name_H-M   'P 1'
#
loop_
_entity.id
_entity.type
_entity.pdbx_description
1 polymer ?
#
loop_
_entity_poly.entity_id
_entity_poly.type
_entity_poly.pdbx_seq_one_letter_code
_entity_poly.pdbx_strand_id
1 'polypeptide(L)'
;DYHLKELSMGEYEQPVLGMMNCRDLSDRAGTGGDWSGREWFVVKDAEVQVSGDNVLVPSVRMGVEARAQVAGDGGLEDAKITQPDHPLVRYAEAFTENFDLIAERKSVIFHLREMAKATVLAKFLVDAQVPLDDSWFGLADEELRPCAMQIPQLWNERLYSRISVENGRIGAAGQGVDSQLHGVYGGVDLGLDRMQLAGLLPTLPTAPRAEALLVSRGPAPTAFSMIGGGLPTGRARMAPTLRAAIAPTVRAQGVDLDLGKFDLSSATRFPGTLAGDAGSPGELATPGDAFWSALGVDGPSELDEDSRALLRDVFHPALSDRRTEGDRFLPPRTCRGYLAGLRGLVEAER
;
A
#
# COMPACT_ATOMS: atom_id res chain seq x y z
N ASP A 1 1.16 -3.36 2.98
CA ASP A 1 2.36 -4.17 3.29
C ASP A 1 2.08 -5.67 3.25
N TYR A 2 1.33 -6.22 4.22
CA TYR A 2 0.98 -7.66 4.31
C TYR A 2 0.68 -8.37 2.97
N HIS A 3 -0.20 -7.84 2.12
CA HIS A 3 -0.53 -8.46 0.83
C HIS A 3 0.65 -8.63 -0.16
N LEU A 4 1.71 -7.81 -0.03
CA LEU A 4 2.94 -8.00 -0.79
C LEU A 4 3.66 -9.29 -0.38
N LYS A 5 3.69 -9.58 0.93
CA LYS A 5 4.33 -10.77 1.52
C LYS A 5 3.55 -12.02 1.14
N GLU A 6 2.22 -11.95 1.21
CA GLU A 6 1.35 -13.02 0.75
C GLU A 6 1.58 -13.36 -0.73
N LEU A 7 1.76 -12.35 -1.59
CA LEU A 7 2.08 -12.56 -2.99
C LEU A 7 3.51 -13.10 -3.17
N SER A 8 4.51 -12.54 -2.50
CA SER A 8 5.92 -12.96 -2.66
C SER A 8 6.18 -14.35 -2.11
N MET A 9 5.44 -14.78 -1.10
CA MET A 9 5.50 -16.14 -0.53
C MET A 9 4.62 -17.18 -1.22
N GLY A 10 3.91 -16.79 -2.29
CA GLY A 10 3.09 -17.69 -3.10
C GLY A 10 1.79 -18.13 -2.41
N GLU A 11 1.22 -17.30 -1.55
CA GLU A 11 -0.05 -17.58 -0.86
C GLU A 11 -1.26 -17.35 -1.78
N TYR A 12 -1.13 -16.45 -2.74
CA TYR A 12 -2.14 -16.12 -3.75
C TYR A 12 -1.56 -16.29 -5.15
N GLU A 13 -2.46 -16.53 -6.10
CA GLU A 13 -2.15 -16.44 -7.52
C GLU A 13 -1.59 -15.06 -7.87
N GLN A 14 -0.52 -15.04 -8.65
CA GLN A 14 0.14 -13.82 -9.05
C GLN A 14 -0.78 -13.00 -9.96
N PRO A 15 -0.93 -11.68 -9.73
CA PRO A 15 -1.74 -10.80 -10.57
C PRO A 15 -1.30 -10.75 -12.03
N VAL A 16 -0.06 -11.15 -12.35
CA VAL A 16 0.54 -11.08 -13.68
C VAL A 16 0.87 -12.50 -14.17
N LEU A 17 0.42 -12.86 -15.37
CA LEU A 17 0.67 -14.19 -15.94
C LEU A 17 2.16 -14.40 -16.18
N GLY A 18 2.70 -15.51 -15.69
CA GLY A 18 4.12 -15.87 -15.82
C GLY A 18 5.05 -15.17 -14.82
N MET A 19 4.55 -14.24 -14.00
CA MET A 19 5.28 -13.75 -12.83
C MET A 19 5.41 -14.89 -11.81
N MET A 20 6.63 -15.13 -11.33
CA MET A 20 6.96 -16.15 -10.34
C MET A 20 7.03 -15.52 -8.95
N ASN A 21 6.62 -16.24 -7.92
CA ASN A 21 6.84 -15.81 -6.52
C ASN A 21 8.28 -16.12 -6.05
N CYS A 22 8.69 -15.66 -4.87
CA CYS A 22 10.05 -15.86 -4.34
C CYS A 22 10.41 -17.34 -4.12
N ARG A 23 9.43 -18.19 -3.82
CA ARG A 23 9.64 -19.63 -3.66
C ARG A 23 9.90 -20.29 -5.02
N ASP A 24 9.06 -20.02 -6.02
CA ASP A 24 9.26 -20.53 -7.39
C ASP A 24 10.63 -20.10 -7.95
N LEU A 25 11.04 -18.85 -7.66
CA LEU A 25 12.36 -18.32 -8.01
C LEU A 25 13.49 -19.08 -7.30
N SER A 26 13.33 -19.41 -6.01
CA SER A 26 14.31 -20.17 -5.23
C SER A 26 14.46 -21.61 -5.74
N ASP A 27 13.33 -22.30 -5.95
CA ASP A 27 13.28 -23.67 -6.50
C ASP A 27 13.93 -23.72 -7.89
N ARG A 28 13.64 -22.73 -8.75
CA ARG A 28 14.22 -22.63 -10.11
C ARG A 28 15.70 -22.27 -10.12
N ALA A 29 16.18 -21.46 -9.17
CA ALA A 29 17.58 -21.10 -9.06
C ALA A 29 18.45 -22.25 -8.51
N GLY A 30 17.84 -23.27 -7.91
CA GLY A 30 18.56 -24.33 -7.20
C GLY A 30 19.22 -23.84 -5.91
N THR A 31 18.87 -22.64 -5.45
CA THR A 31 19.33 -22.06 -4.18
C THR A 31 18.54 -22.67 -3.02
N GLY A 32 18.73 -23.97 -2.79
CA GLY A 32 18.04 -24.74 -1.75
C GLY A 32 18.51 -24.45 -0.32
N GLY A 33 18.95 -23.22 -0.04
CA GLY A 33 19.35 -22.75 1.29
C GLY A 33 18.30 -21.83 1.90
N ASP A 34 18.27 -21.78 3.22
CA ASP A 34 17.48 -20.82 3.97
C ASP A 34 17.84 -19.38 3.57
N TRP A 35 16.83 -18.53 3.50
CA TRP A 35 17.01 -17.10 3.30
C TRP A 35 15.95 -16.32 4.07
N SER A 36 16.35 -15.14 4.54
CA SER A 36 15.47 -14.14 5.14
C SER A 36 15.64 -12.84 4.39
N GLY A 37 14.62 -11.99 4.40
CA GLY A 37 14.78 -10.62 3.93
C GLY A 37 13.62 -9.71 4.27
N ARG A 38 13.75 -8.46 3.84
CA ARG A 38 12.69 -7.46 3.86
C ARG A 38 12.29 -7.14 2.43
N GLU A 39 11.00 -6.91 2.24
CA GLU A 39 10.44 -6.32 1.02
C GLU A 39 9.60 -5.11 1.39
N TRP A 40 9.58 -4.09 0.54
CA TRP A 40 8.83 -2.90 0.84
C TRP A 40 8.46 -2.08 -0.40
N PHE A 41 7.32 -1.40 -0.34
CA PHE A 41 6.95 -0.45 -1.39
C PHE A 41 7.81 0.82 -1.31
N VAL A 42 8.12 1.40 -2.45
CA VAL A 42 8.83 2.68 -2.55
C VAL A 42 8.18 3.59 -3.57
N VAL A 43 8.29 4.91 -3.34
CA VAL A 43 8.16 5.89 -4.42
C VAL A 43 9.52 5.97 -5.14
N LYS A 44 9.54 5.58 -6.42
CA LYS A 44 10.72 5.67 -7.31
C LYS A 44 10.81 7.02 -8.00
N ASP A 45 9.66 7.61 -8.33
CA ASP A 45 9.53 8.88 -9.04
C ASP A 45 8.26 9.59 -8.55
N ALA A 46 8.30 10.92 -8.43
CA ALA A 46 7.17 11.73 -8.01
C ALA A 46 7.27 13.15 -8.60
N GLU A 47 6.19 13.61 -9.20
CA GLU A 47 6.05 14.99 -9.68
C GLU A 47 4.60 15.46 -9.54
N VAL A 48 4.40 16.78 -9.53
CA VAL A 48 3.09 17.38 -9.77
C VAL A 48 3.14 18.06 -11.14
N GLN A 49 2.21 17.68 -12.00
CA GLN A 49 2.02 18.31 -13.30
C GLN A 49 0.94 19.39 -13.21
N VAL A 50 1.06 20.45 -14.01
CA VAL A 50 0.02 21.47 -14.19
C VAL A 50 -0.46 21.43 -15.63
N SER A 51 -1.76 21.22 -15.82
CA SER A 51 -2.40 21.24 -17.13
C SER A 51 -2.59 22.66 -17.68
N GLY A 52 -2.97 22.78 -18.96
CA GLY A 52 -3.26 24.07 -19.60
C GLY A 52 -4.42 24.84 -18.93
N ASP A 53 -5.34 24.11 -18.30
CA ASP A 53 -6.47 24.57 -17.49
C ASP A 53 -6.14 24.77 -15.99
N ASN A 54 -4.87 24.65 -15.60
CA ASN A 54 -4.36 24.81 -14.22
C ASN A 54 -4.82 23.73 -13.23
N VAL A 55 -5.18 22.53 -13.71
CA VAL A 55 -5.43 21.37 -12.83
C VAL A 55 -4.09 20.79 -12.38
N LEU A 56 -3.94 20.59 -11.07
CA LEU A 56 -2.80 19.88 -10.48
C LEU A 56 -3.01 18.38 -10.60
N VAL A 57 -2.05 17.68 -11.22
CA VAL A 57 -2.12 16.24 -11.45
C VAL A 57 -0.88 15.57 -10.85
N PRO A 58 -0.98 14.95 -9.67
CA PRO A 58 0.11 14.21 -9.07
C PRO A 58 0.39 12.93 -9.86
N SER A 59 1.64 12.75 -10.25
CA SER A 59 2.17 11.56 -10.91
C SER A 59 3.18 10.88 -9.99
N VAL A 60 3.07 9.56 -9.84
CA VAL A 60 3.99 8.76 -9.03
C VAL A 60 4.35 7.48 -9.78
N ARG A 61 5.64 7.12 -9.79
CA ARG A 61 6.11 5.79 -10.15
C ARG A 61 6.39 5.04 -8.86
N MET A 62 5.51 4.10 -8.54
CA MET A 62 5.70 3.20 -7.40
C MET A 62 6.61 2.04 -7.79
N GLY A 63 7.15 1.34 -6.79
CA GLY A 63 7.88 0.09 -6.98
C GLY A 63 7.96 -0.69 -5.68
N VAL A 64 8.73 -1.79 -5.72
CA VAL A 64 9.13 -2.58 -4.56
C VAL A 64 10.65 -2.62 -4.49
N GLU A 65 11.19 -2.56 -3.29
CA GLU A 65 12.59 -2.84 -3.00
C GLU A 65 12.70 -4.01 -2.03
N ALA A 66 13.85 -4.70 -2.09
CA ALA A 66 14.14 -5.82 -1.23
C ALA A 66 15.58 -5.80 -0.73
N ARG A 67 15.78 -6.35 0.46
CA ARG A 67 17.10 -6.68 1.02
C ARG A 67 17.08 -8.08 1.62
N ALA A 68 18.12 -8.86 1.36
CA ALA A 68 18.38 -10.04 2.18
C ALA A 68 18.72 -9.60 3.62
N GLN A 69 18.39 -10.44 4.59
CA GLN A 69 18.78 -10.27 5.98
C GLN A 69 19.81 -11.31 6.37
N VAL A 70 20.75 -10.88 7.20
CA VAL A 70 21.84 -11.70 7.75
C VAL A 70 21.81 -11.63 9.27
N ALA A 71 22.38 -12.64 9.94
CA ALA A 71 22.54 -12.62 11.38
C ALA A 71 23.70 -11.69 11.78
N GLY A 72 23.40 -10.65 12.54
CA GLY A 72 24.34 -9.75 13.20
C GLY A 72 24.24 -9.86 14.73
N ASP A 73 25.04 -9.06 15.44
CA ASP A 73 25.16 -9.11 16.91
C ASP A 73 23.83 -8.84 17.66
N GLY A 74 22.89 -8.13 17.01
CA GLY A 74 21.57 -7.78 17.55
C GLY A 74 20.40 -8.63 17.06
N GLY A 75 20.63 -9.68 16.24
CA GLY A 75 19.58 -10.45 15.57
C GLY A 75 19.66 -10.33 14.04
N LEU A 76 18.52 -10.35 13.35
CA LEU A 76 18.48 -10.17 11.90
C LEU A 76 18.65 -8.69 11.52
N GLU A 77 19.65 -8.40 10.68
CA GLU A 77 19.92 -7.08 10.10
C GLU A 77 19.96 -7.15 8.56
N ASP A 78 19.70 -6.03 7.89
CA ASP A 78 19.75 -5.97 6.43
C ASP A 78 21.18 -6.09 5.90
N ALA A 79 21.37 -6.95 4.90
CA ALA A 79 22.63 -7.06 4.18
C ALA A 79 22.95 -5.74 3.45
N LYS A 80 24.13 -5.17 3.72
CA LYS A 80 24.64 -3.93 3.10
C LYS A 80 24.58 -3.96 1.57
N ILE A 81 24.77 -5.14 0.98
CA ILE A 81 24.58 -5.43 -0.43
C ILE A 81 23.80 -6.74 -0.49
N THR A 82 22.69 -6.75 -1.22
CA THR A 82 21.95 -7.97 -1.56
C THR A 82 22.34 -8.38 -2.97
N GLN A 83 22.52 -9.69 -3.20
CA GLN A 83 22.89 -10.18 -4.53
C GLN A 83 21.74 -9.98 -5.54
N PRO A 84 22.00 -9.57 -6.79
CA PRO A 84 20.96 -9.36 -7.79
C PRO A 84 20.17 -10.63 -8.16
N ASP A 85 20.78 -11.81 -8.01
CA ASP A 85 20.14 -13.10 -8.28
C ASP A 85 19.25 -13.60 -7.11
N HIS A 86 19.28 -12.91 -5.96
CA HIS A 86 18.48 -13.27 -4.79
C HIS A 86 16.98 -13.27 -5.10
N PRO A 87 16.20 -14.30 -4.70
CA PRO A 87 14.79 -14.44 -5.08
C PRO A 87 13.93 -13.21 -4.77
N LEU A 88 14.09 -12.61 -3.57
CA LEU A 88 13.40 -11.36 -3.21
C LEU A 88 13.75 -10.16 -4.12
N VAL A 89 15.00 -10.03 -4.58
CA VAL A 89 15.40 -8.92 -5.46
C VAL A 89 14.73 -9.09 -6.82
N ARG A 90 14.83 -10.30 -7.38
CA ARG A 90 14.21 -10.63 -8.67
C ARG A 90 12.68 -10.50 -8.64
N TYR A 91 12.05 -10.84 -7.53
CA TYR A 91 10.62 -10.63 -7.34
C TYR A 91 10.27 -9.15 -7.22
N ALA A 92 11.02 -8.37 -6.41
CA ALA A 92 10.82 -6.93 -6.27
C ALA A 92 11.03 -6.16 -7.59
N GLU A 93 12.00 -6.58 -8.40
CA GLU A 93 12.22 -6.08 -9.77
C GLU A 93 11.00 -6.37 -10.65
N ALA A 94 10.59 -7.63 -10.78
CA ALA A 94 9.42 -8.02 -11.57
C ALA A 94 8.11 -7.35 -11.09
N PHE A 95 7.94 -7.17 -9.78
CA PHE A 95 6.80 -6.45 -9.20
C PHE A 95 6.86 -4.96 -9.56
N THR A 96 8.03 -4.35 -9.54
CA THR A 96 8.23 -2.95 -9.93
C THR A 96 7.93 -2.73 -11.41
N GLU A 97 8.43 -3.59 -12.29
CA GLU A 97 8.16 -3.54 -13.73
C GLU A 97 6.67 -3.66 -14.06
N ASN A 98 5.92 -4.44 -13.27
CA ASN A 98 4.50 -4.69 -13.47
C ASN A 98 3.59 -3.87 -12.52
N PHE A 99 4.13 -2.89 -11.77
CA PHE A 99 3.42 -2.30 -10.62
C PHE A 99 2.03 -1.78 -10.98
N ASP A 100 1.89 -1.05 -12.09
CA ASP A 100 0.61 -0.45 -12.47
C ASP A 100 -0.45 -1.49 -12.87
N LEU A 101 -0.05 -2.55 -13.58
CA LEU A 101 -0.91 -3.68 -13.91
C LEU A 101 -1.31 -4.48 -12.64
N ILE A 102 -0.41 -4.57 -11.67
CA ILE A 102 -0.70 -5.17 -10.36
C ILE A 102 -1.70 -4.30 -9.58
N ALA A 103 -1.52 -2.98 -9.59
CA ALA A 103 -2.42 -2.03 -8.96
C ALA A 103 -3.84 -2.15 -9.53
N GLU A 104 -3.97 -2.15 -10.86
CA GLU A 104 -5.27 -2.34 -11.55
C GLU A 104 -5.98 -3.65 -11.14
N ARG A 105 -5.22 -4.72 -10.89
CA ARG A 105 -5.75 -6.05 -10.53
C ARG A 105 -5.91 -6.29 -9.03
N LYS A 106 -5.32 -5.45 -8.18
CA LYS A 106 -5.32 -5.59 -6.71
C LYS A 106 -5.63 -4.24 -6.06
N SER A 107 -6.89 -4.04 -5.69
CA SER A 107 -7.41 -2.77 -5.14
C SER A 107 -6.58 -2.20 -3.97
N VAL A 108 -6.05 -3.03 -3.07
CA VAL A 108 -5.17 -2.58 -1.97
C VAL A 108 -3.86 -1.93 -2.47
N ILE A 109 -3.34 -2.37 -3.62
CA ILE A 109 -2.14 -1.80 -4.26
C ILE A 109 -2.50 -0.53 -5.05
N PHE A 110 -3.67 -0.50 -5.69
CA PHE A 110 -4.24 0.73 -6.26
C PHE A 110 -4.40 1.82 -5.21
N HIS A 111 -5.05 1.53 -4.07
CA HIS A 111 -5.25 2.52 -3.00
C HIS A 111 -3.92 2.99 -2.40
N LEU A 112 -2.89 2.15 -2.32
CA LEU A 112 -1.54 2.57 -1.93
C LEU A 112 -0.94 3.59 -2.92
N ARG A 113 -1.11 3.38 -4.24
CA ARG A 113 -0.66 4.33 -5.27
C ARG A 113 -1.42 5.66 -5.20
N GLU A 114 -2.74 5.61 -5.06
CA GLU A 114 -3.55 6.83 -4.99
C GLU A 114 -3.31 7.60 -3.66
N MET A 115 -3.05 6.90 -2.56
CA MET A 115 -2.58 7.52 -1.31
C MET A 115 -1.23 8.22 -1.50
N ALA A 116 -0.26 7.57 -2.17
CA ALA A 116 1.04 8.19 -2.47
C ALA A 116 0.89 9.44 -3.34
N LYS A 117 0.01 9.44 -4.35
CA LYS A 117 -0.34 10.65 -5.14
C LYS A 117 -0.91 11.76 -4.27
N ALA A 118 -1.84 11.45 -3.36
CA ALA A 118 -2.41 12.42 -2.44
C ALA A 118 -1.34 13.02 -1.51
N THR A 119 -0.41 12.19 -1.00
CA THR A 119 0.73 12.64 -0.20
C THR A 119 1.68 13.55 -1.01
N VAL A 120 1.97 13.22 -2.27
CA VAL A 120 2.77 14.06 -3.19
C VAL A 120 2.10 15.40 -3.45
N LEU A 121 0.79 15.42 -3.71
CA LEU A 121 0.04 16.66 -3.90
C LEU A 121 0.01 17.51 -2.62
N ALA A 122 -0.24 16.90 -1.45
CA ALA A 122 -0.23 17.61 -0.17
C ALA A 122 1.15 18.23 0.12
N LYS A 123 2.24 17.49 -0.14
CA LYS A 123 3.61 18.01 -0.02
C LYS A 123 3.89 19.16 -1.00
N PHE A 124 3.48 19.05 -2.25
CA PHE A 124 3.60 20.14 -3.24
C PHE A 124 2.89 21.41 -2.77
N LEU A 125 1.64 21.32 -2.30
CA LEU A 125 0.87 22.48 -1.83
C LEU A 125 1.55 23.16 -0.63
N VAL A 126 2.11 22.36 0.29
CA VAL A 126 2.90 22.79 1.45
C VAL A 126 4.22 23.46 1.03
N ASP A 127 5.03 22.81 0.19
CA ASP A 127 6.36 23.29 -0.21
C ASP A 127 6.27 24.56 -1.07
N ALA A 128 5.30 24.61 -2.00
CA ALA A 128 5.04 25.76 -2.87
C ALA A 128 4.25 26.89 -2.17
N GLN A 129 3.93 26.74 -0.88
CA GLN A 129 3.21 27.72 -0.05
C GLN A 129 1.89 28.17 -0.70
N VAL A 130 1.15 27.23 -1.29
CA VAL A 130 -0.14 27.51 -1.91
C VAL A 130 -1.12 27.91 -0.81
N PRO A 131 -1.80 29.08 -0.91
CA PRO A 131 -2.79 29.48 0.08
C PRO A 131 -4.01 28.55 -0.01
N LEU A 132 -4.14 27.67 0.98
CA LEU A 132 -5.31 26.81 1.18
C LEU A 132 -6.27 27.45 2.18
N ASP A 133 -7.56 27.21 2.02
CA ASP A 133 -8.59 27.64 2.97
C ASP A 133 -8.56 26.74 4.22
N ASP A 134 -8.83 27.31 5.41
CA ASP A 134 -8.79 26.61 6.70
C ASP A 134 -9.67 25.35 6.72
N SER A 135 -10.76 25.31 5.94
CA SER A 135 -11.64 24.15 5.81
C SER A 135 -10.93 22.88 5.35
N TRP A 136 -9.84 22.99 4.56
CA TRP A 136 -9.06 21.83 4.11
C TRP A 136 -8.36 21.11 5.28
N PHE A 137 -7.98 21.84 6.32
CA PHE A 137 -7.38 21.28 7.53
C PHE A 137 -8.44 20.71 8.48
N GLY A 138 -9.64 21.29 8.49
CA GLY A 138 -10.79 20.82 9.27
C GLY A 138 -11.40 19.48 8.80
N LEU A 139 -11.11 19.03 7.58
CA LEU A 139 -11.56 17.72 7.06
C LEU A 139 -11.05 16.52 7.88
N ALA A 140 -9.98 16.70 8.66
CA ALA A 140 -9.40 15.64 9.49
C ALA A 140 -10.12 15.44 10.85
N ASP A 141 -11.00 16.37 11.26
CA ASP A 141 -11.67 16.34 12.56
C ASP A 141 -12.98 15.52 12.57
N GLU A 142 -13.45 15.02 11.43
CA GLU A 142 -14.50 14.00 11.42
C GLU A 142 -13.98 12.72 12.09
N GLU A 143 -14.61 12.31 13.21
CA GLU A 143 -14.14 11.19 14.06
C GLU A 143 -13.81 9.93 13.24
N LEU A 144 -12.53 9.76 12.94
CA LEU A 144 -11.96 8.50 12.49
C LEU A 144 -12.13 7.49 13.62
N ARG A 145 -13.29 6.82 13.65
CA ARG A 145 -13.56 5.68 14.52
C ARG A 145 -12.34 4.78 14.45
N PRO A 146 -11.68 4.46 15.58
CA PRO A 146 -10.46 3.68 15.57
C PRO A 146 -10.67 2.39 14.80
N CYS A 147 -10.15 2.35 13.57
CA CYS A 147 -10.14 1.13 12.79
C CYS A 147 -9.31 0.13 13.60
N ALA A 148 -9.84 -1.08 13.77
CA ALA A 148 -9.22 -2.08 14.63
C ALA A 148 -7.93 -2.61 13.98
N MET A 149 -6.86 -1.84 14.09
CA MET A 149 -5.51 -2.10 13.55
C MET A 149 -4.78 -3.19 14.35
N GLN A 150 -5.48 -4.29 14.66
CA GLN A 150 -4.82 -5.54 15.04
C GLN A 150 -4.22 -6.15 13.77
N ILE A 151 -3.03 -5.67 13.41
CA ILE A 151 -2.18 -6.30 12.38
C ILE A 151 -1.81 -7.70 12.90
N PRO A 152 -2.19 -8.80 12.22
CA PRO A 152 -1.83 -10.14 12.67
C PRO A 152 -0.32 -10.35 12.58
N GLN A 153 0.38 -10.36 13.73
CA GLN A 153 1.84 -10.44 13.78
C GLN A 153 2.43 -11.83 13.45
N LEU A 154 1.58 -12.82 13.13
CA LEU A 154 1.93 -14.25 13.19
C LEU A 154 2.15 -14.94 11.82
N TRP A 155 2.22 -14.19 10.71
CA TRP A 155 2.35 -14.76 9.35
C TRP A 155 3.72 -14.55 8.68
N ASN A 156 4.68 -13.89 9.32
CA ASN A 156 5.95 -13.48 8.68
C ASN A 156 6.96 -14.63 8.44
N GLU A 157 6.74 -15.80 9.03
CA GLU A 157 7.66 -16.95 8.99
C GLU A 157 6.96 -18.19 8.46
N ARG A 158 7.48 -18.77 7.38
CA ARG A 158 6.97 -20.01 6.80
C ARG A 158 8.02 -21.12 6.89
N LEU A 159 7.67 -22.16 7.65
CA LEU A 159 8.44 -23.40 7.71
C LEU A 159 7.92 -24.35 6.62
N TYR A 160 8.73 -24.59 5.60
CA TYR A 160 8.44 -25.59 4.59
C TYR A 160 9.21 -26.87 4.88
N SER A 161 8.50 -28.01 4.95
CA SER A 161 9.13 -29.34 5.00
C SER A 161 8.84 -30.09 3.70
N ARG A 162 9.90 -30.48 2.99
CA ARG A 162 9.77 -31.25 1.75
C ARG A 162 9.85 -32.74 2.07
N ILE A 163 8.70 -33.42 2.06
CA ILE A 163 8.65 -34.87 2.22
C ILE A 163 8.94 -35.53 0.87
N SER A 164 10.16 -36.01 0.67
CA SER A 164 10.49 -36.89 -0.45
C SER A 164 9.94 -38.30 -0.21
N VAL A 165 9.27 -38.86 -1.22
CA VAL A 165 8.79 -40.25 -1.21
C VAL A 165 9.47 -40.98 -2.35
N GLU A 166 10.37 -41.90 -2.01
CA GLU A 166 11.09 -42.74 -2.95
C GLU A 166 10.64 -44.19 -2.79
N ASN A 167 10.23 -44.83 -3.90
CA ASN A 167 9.81 -46.24 -3.91
C ASN A 167 8.69 -46.57 -2.89
N GLY A 168 7.75 -45.64 -2.69
CA GLY A 168 6.64 -45.80 -1.73
C GLY A 168 7.05 -45.70 -0.25
N ARG A 169 8.30 -45.29 0.04
CA ARG A 169 8.78 -44.96 1.38
C ARG A 169 9.09 -43.48 1.46
N ILE A 170 8.67 -42.84 2.56
CA ILE A 170 9.20 -41.52 2.92
C ILE A 170 10.71 -41.68 3.13
N GLY A 171 11.50 -40.76 2.57
CA GLY A 171 12.96 -40.75 2.72
C GLY A 171 13.37 -40.90 4.18
N ALA A 172 14.36 -41.77 4.46
CA ALA A 172 14.64 -42.19 5.81
C ALA A 172 15.11 -41.00 6.68
N ALA A 173 14.42 -40.77 7.81
CA ALA A 173 14.62 -39.64 8.74
C ALA A 173 16.00 -39.59 9.47
N GLY A 174 16.99 -40.35 8.99
CA GLY A 174 18.39 -40.30 9.45
C GLY A 174 19.23 -39.23 8.73
N GLN A 175 18.83 -38.83 7.52
CA GLN A 175 19.12 -37.49 7.01
C GLN A 175 17.94 -36.63 7.43
N GLY A 176 18.21 -35.51 8.12
CA GLY A 176 17.16 -34.71 8.76
C GLY A 176 16.10 -34.25 7.76
N VAL A 177 14.87 -34.04 8.24
CA VAL A 177 13.83 -33.37 7.44
C VAL A 177 14.43 -32.05 6.95
N ASP A 178 14.55 -31.90 5.64
CA ASP A 178 15.04 -30.68 5.02
C ASP A 178 13.97 -29.60 5.20
N SER A 179 14.13 -28.84 6.29
CA SER A 179 13.21 -27.82 6.75
C SER A 179 13.74 -26.47 6.31
N GLN A 180 13.31 -26.02 5.14
CA GLN A 180 13.67 -24.70 4.65
C GLN A 180 12.82 -23.65 5.35
N LEU A 181 13.50 -22.71 6.00
CA LEU A 181 12.90 -21.55 6.65
C LEU A 181 13.06 -20.33 5.73
N HIS A 182 11.93 -19.80 5.27
CA HIS A 182 11.88 -18.56 4.51
C HIS A 182 11.09 -17.52 5.29
N GLY A 183 11.72 -16.37 5.51
CA GLY A 183 11.14 -15.23 6.23
C GLY A 183 11.10 -13.98 5.35
N VAL A 184 9.95 -13.30 5.31
CA VAL A 184 9.81 -11.99 4.66
C VAL A 184 9.18 -11.02 5.64
N TYR A 185 9.93 -9.98 5.99
CA TYR A 185 9.51 -8.96 6.94
C TYR A 185 9.23 -7.62 6.22
N GLY A 186 8.54 -6.71 6.91
CA GLY A 186 8.10 -5.41 6.38
C GLY A 186 7.73 -4.42 7.47
N GLY A 187 6.82 -3.49 7.19
CA GLY A 187 6.39 -2.42 8.11
C GLY A 187 5.35 -1.49 7.49
N VAL A 188 5.33 -0.21 7.93
CA VAL A 188 4.84 0.98 7.19
C VAL A 188 5.62 2.22 7.68
N ASP A 189 6.34 2.90 6.78
CA ASP A 189 6.92 4.23 7.02
C ASP A 189 6.51 5.20 5.89
N LEU A 190 5.71 6.20 6.25
CA LEU A 190 5.20 7.20 5.30
C LEU A 190 6.13 8.42 5.18
N GLY A 191 7.22 8.49 5.97
CA GLY A 191 8.14 9.63 5.97
C GLY A 191 7.53 10.98 6.37
N LEU A 192 6.29 11.00 6.89
CA LEU A 192 5.56 12.22 7.26
C LEU A 192 6.28 13.01 8.37
N ASP A 193 7.04 12.33 9.22
CA ASP A 193 7.87 12.92 10.28
C ASP A 193 9.07 13.73 9.72
N ARG A 194 9.45 13.50 8.46
CA ARG A 194 10.52 14.22 7.76
C ARG A 194 10.01 15.46 7.02
N MET A 195 8.70 15.55 6.78
CA MET A 195 8.08 16.75 6.22
C MET A 195 8.09 17.84 7.29
N GLN A 196 8.70 18.99 7.01
CA GLN A 196 8.87 20.10 7.97
C GLN A 196 7.57 20.90 8.20
N LEU A 197 6.45 20.20 8.39
CA LEU A 197 5.11 20.77 8.64
C LEU A 197 5.07 21.67 9.89
N ALA A 198 6.01 21.46 10.83
CA ALA A 198 6.16 22.28 12.03
C ALA A 198 6.44 23.77 11.75
N GLY A 199 6.84 24.16 10.54
CA GLY A 199 7.04 25.55 10.14
C GLY A 199 5.79 26.29 9.64
N LEU A 200 4.70 25.57 9.33
CA LEU A 200 3.51 26.15 8.71
C LEU A 200 2.36 26.45 9.67
N LEU A 201 2.38 25.90 10.89
CA LEU A 201 1.42 26.32 11.90
C LEU A 201 1.71 27.79 12.26
N PRO A 202 0.76 28.72 12.06
CA PRO A 202 0.92 30.05 12.58
C PRO A 202 1.06 29.91 14.09
N THR A 203 2.15 30.44 14.66
CA THR A 203 2.29 30.56 16.11
C THR A 203 1.21 31.51 16.58
N LEU A 204 0.04 30.96 16.93
CA LEU A 204 -1.05 31.67 17.58
C LEU A 204 -0.42 32.45 18.73
N PRO A 205 -0.54 33.79 18.77
CA PRO A 205 0.11 34.59 19.79
C PRO A 205 -0.44 34.14 21.15
N THR A 206 0.38 33.40 21.90
CA THR A 206 0.02 32.94 23.23
C THR A 206 -0.24 34.17 24.08
N ALA A 207 -1.51 34.40 24.39
CA ALA A 207 -1.93 35.52 25.21
C ALA A 207 -1.11 35.52 26.52
N PRO A 208 -0.67 36.69 27.01
CA PRO A 208 0.18 36.77 28.20
C PRO A 208 -0.54 36.12 29.39
N ARG A 209 -0.04 34.96 29.80
CA ARG A 209 -0.61 34.16 30.88
C ARG A 209 -0.37 34.90 32.20
N ALA A 210 -1.42 35.55 32.70
CA ALA A 210 -1.37 36.24 33.98
C ALA A 210 -0.95 35.26 35.10
N GLU A 211 0.09 35.62 35.84
CA GLU A 211 0.56 34.84 36.99
C GLU A 211 -0.44 34.93 38.13
N ALA A 212 -1.07 33.79 38.46
CA ALA A 212 -1.86 33.62 39.67
C ALA A 212 -1.08 32.73 40.67
N LEU A 213 -0.35 33.38 41.57
CA LEU A 213 0.22 32.79 42.78
C LEU A 213 -0.89 32.25 43.71
N LEU A 214 -0.73 31.02 44.22
CA LEU A 214 -1.30 30.41 45.46
C LEU A 214 -0.86 28.93 45.48
N VAL A 215 0.09 28.44 46.28
CA VAL A 215 0.22 28.36 47.76
C VAL A 215 -0.80 27.41 48.45
N SER A 216 -0.47 26.12 48.50
CA SER A 216 -0.54 25.19 49.68
C SER A 216 -0.12 23.78 49.18
N ARG A 217 0.69 22.92 49.82
CA ARG A 217 1.07 22.62 51.22
C ARG A 217 0.04 21.75 51.98
N GLY A 218 0.19 20.41 51.90
CA GLY A 218 -0.54 19.42 52.70
C GLY A 218 -0.09 17.96 52.39
N PRO A 219 -0.04 17.01 53.35
CA PRO A 219 0.79 15.79 53.23
C PRO A 219 0.03 14.45 53.08
N ALA A 220 0.79 13.39 52.75
CA ALA A 220 0.39 11.97 52.85
C ALA A 220 0.29 11.49 54.31
N PRO A 221 -0.49 10.42 54.61
CA PRO A 221 0.06 9.06 54.81
C PRO A 221 -0.91 7.95 54.28
N THR A 222 -0.77 6.63 54.45
CA THR A 222 0.14 5.71 55.20
C THR A 222 0.25 4.35 54.46
N ALA A 223 1.00 3.37 54.98
CA ALA A 223 1.10 1.99 54.46
C ALA A 223 0.51 0.91 55.39
N PHE A 224 0.03 -0.21 54.82
CA PHE A 224 -0.10 -1.57 55.39
C PHE A 224 -0.02 -2.56 54.19
N SER A 225 0.72 -3.67 54.10
CA SER A 225 1.22 -4.73 55.01
C SER A 225 0.44 -6.06 54.84
N MET A 226 1.10 -7.18 55.21
CA MET A 226 0.68 -8.60 55.15
C MET A 226 0.87 -9.27 53.76
N ILE A 227 1.72 -10.29 53.54
CA ILE A 227 2.03 -11.57 54.22
C ILE A 227 1.09 -12.72 53.80
N GLY A 228 1.68 -13.79 53.24
CA GLY A 228 1.05 -15.05 52.84
C GLY A 228 1.45 -15.46 51.41
N GLY A 229 2.13 -16.56 51.12
CA GLY A 229 2.54 -17.69 51.98
C GLY A 229 1.81 -18.98 51.60
N GLY A 230 2.20 -19.61 50.49
CA GLY A 230 1.57 -20.86 50.03
C GLY A 230 2.27 -21.50 48.82
N LEU A 231 3.02 -22.57 49.08
CA LEU A 231 3.52 -23.52 48.06
C LEU A 231 2.46 -24.60 47.81
N PRO A 232 2.31 -25.06 46.56
CA PRO A 232 2.49 -26.49 46.34
C PRO A 232 3.26 -26.81 45.05
N THR A 233 4.36 -27.55 45.18
CA THR A 233 5.16 -28.06 44.06
C THR A 233 4.55 -29.36 43.49
N GLY A 234 3.54 -29.22 42.64
CA GLY A 234 2.98 -30.32 41.83
C GLY A 234 3.75 -30.56 40.54
N ARG A 235 4.02 -31.83 40.20
CA ARG A 235 4.78 -32.26 39.02
C ARG A 235 4.20 -31.70 37.70
N ALA A 236 5.02 -31.02 36.91
CA ALA A 236 4.76 -30.72 35.50
C ALA A 236 5.74 -31.49 34.59
N ARG A 237 5.25 -32.02 33.47
CA ARG A 237 6.07 -32.65 32.43
C ARG A 237 6.89 -31.58 31.69
N MET A 238 8.16 -31.82 31.43
CA MET A 238 8.93 -30.98 30.51
C MET A 238 8.50 -31.27 29.07
N ALA A 239 7.73 -30.35 28.49
CA ALA A 239 7.78 -30.10 27.06
C ALA A 239 8.95 -29.14 26.79
N PRO A 240 9.71 -29.28 25.69
CA PRO A 240 10.74 -28.33 25.31
C PRO A 240 10.07 -27.06 24.77
N THR A 241 9.69 -26.15 25.65
CA THR A 241 9.23 -24.83 25.25
C THR A 241 10.43 -24.03 24.73
N LEU A 242 10.64 -24.02 23.41
CA LEU A 242 11.52 -23.07 22.74
C LEU A 242 10.94 -21.66 22.86
N ARG A 243 11.06 -21.06 24.05
CA ARG A 243 10.92 -19.63 24.25
C ARG A 243 12.18 -18.97 23.70
N ALA A 244 12.19 -18.72 22.39
CA ALA A 244 13.04 -17.68 21.83
C ALA A 244 12.72 -16.38 22.59
N ALA A 245 13.71 -15.83 23.28
CA ALA A 245 13.58 -14.54 23.92
C ALA A 245 13.61 -13.48 22.81
N ILE A 246 12.43 -13.05 22.35
CA ILE A 246 12.31 -11.99 21.36
C ILE A 246 12.84 -10.69 22.00
N ALA A 247 14.05 -10.30 21.62
CA ALA A 247 14.65 -9.03 21.98
C ALA A 247 13.84 -7.87 21.37
N PRO A 248 13.82 -6.69 22.01
CA PRO A 248 12.88 -5.64 21.63
C PRO A 248 13.22 -4.99 20.28
N THR A 249 12.16 -4.73 19.51
CA THR A 249 12.07 -3.67 18.49
C THR A 249 13.14 -3.69 17.38
N VAL A 250 13.15 -4.75 16.56
CA VAL A 250 13.44 -4.54 15.14
C VAL A 250 12.37 -3.57 14.60
N ARG A 251 12.77 -2.38 14.15
CA ARG A 251 11.83 -1.38 13.65
C ARG A 251 11.31 -1.83 12.29
N ALA A 252 10.13 -2.44 12.30
CA ALA A 252 9.38 -2.86 11.13
C ALA A 252 9.17 -1.64 10.19
N GLN A 253 9.97 -1.56 9.14
CA GLN A 253 9.88 -0.56 8.07
C GLN A 253 9.53 -1.29 6.77
N GLY A 254 8.59 -0.74 6.00
CA GLY A 254 8.33 -1.20 4.65
C GLY A 254 7.03 -0.62 4.11
N VAL A 255 6.97 -0.15 2.85
CA VAL A 255 6.52 1.21 2.56
C VAL A 255 7.57 2.17 3.09
N ASP A 256 8.31 2.76 2.16
CA ASP A 256 9.14 3.96 2.29
C ASP A 256 8.56 4.97 1.30
N LEU A 257 7.68 5.84 1.79
CA LEU A 257 7.22 7.02 1.03
C LEU A 257 8.04 8.26 1.38
N ASP A 258 9.34 8.15 1.68
CA ASP A 258 10.17 9.34 1.89
C ASP A 258 10.20 10.21 0.62
N LEU A 259 9.37 11.25 0.63
CA LEU A 259 9.29 12.26 -0.42
C LEU A 259 10.35 13.34 -0.25
N GLY A 260 11.14 13.35 0.83
CA GLY A 260 12.20 14.32 1.06
C GLY A 260 13.34 14.25 0.03
N LYS A 261 13.40 13.16 -0.75
CA LYS A 261 14.33 12.97 -1.88
C LYS A 261 13.85 13.57 -3.21
N PHE A 262 12.60 14.03 -3.29
CA PHE A 262 12.03 14.66 -4.49
C PHE A 262 11.85 16.17 -4.28
N ASP A 263 12.29 16.96 -5.25
CA ASP A 263 11.99 18.39 -5.30
C ASP A 263 10.58 18.60 -5.86
N LEU A 264 9.64 18.89 -4.96
CA LEU A 264 8.25 19.21 -5.27
C LEU A 264 7.96 20.71 -5.08
N SER A 265 8.98 21.58 -5.13
CA SER A 265 8.80 23.03 -5.02
C SER A 265 8.27 23.70 -6.31
N SER A 266 8.32 22.99 -7.43
CA SER A 266 7.83 23.45 -8.73
C SER A 266 7.08 22.32 -9.46
N ALA A 267 6.13 22.70 -10.32
CA ALA A 267 5.31 21.75 -11.05
C ALA A 267 5.55 21.81 -12.57
N THR A 268 5.61 20.64 -13.19
CA THR A 268 5.86 20.49 -14.63
C THR A 268 4.62 20.90 -15.42
N ARG A 269 4.70 21.98 -16.20
CA ARG A 269 3.63 22.32 -17.16
C ARG A 269 3.73 21.43 -18.39
N PHE A 270 2.64 20.76 -18.75
CA PHE A 270 2.51 20.05 -20.02
C PHE A 270 1.46 20.73 -20.92
N PRO A 271 1.65 20.77 -22.25
CA PRO A 271 0.71 21.39 -23.17
C PRO A 271 -0.47 20.45 -23.46
N GLY A 272 -1.35 20.30 -22.47
CA GLY A 272 -2.62 19.58 -22.60
C GLY A 272 -3.63 20.06 -21.57
N THR A 273 -4.87 20.21 -21.99
CA THR A 273 -6.02 20.40 -21.08
C THR A 273 -6.37 19.04 -20.50
N LEU A 274 -6.38 18.88 -19.17
CA LEU A 274 -6.69 17.57 -18.55
C LEU A 274 -8.13 17.45 -18.08
N ALA A 275 -8.83 18.56 -17.81
CA ALA A 275 -10.27 18.55 -18.00
C ALA A 275 -10.57 18.52 -19.50
N GLY A 276 -11.41 17.57 -19.92
CA GLY A 276 -11.98 17.51 -21.25
C GLY A 276 -13.02 18.60 -21.44
N ASP A 277 -12.55 19.85 -21.56
CA ASP A 277 -13.38 21.05 -21.69
C ASP A 277 -14.33 21.21 -20.49
N ALA A 278 -13.78 21.64 -19.34
CA ALA A 278 -14.40 21.68 -17.99
C ALA A 278 -15.77 22.40 -17.87
N GLY A 279 -16.25 23.03 -18.95
CA GLY A 279 -17.62 23.54 -19.07
C GLY A 279 -18.66 22.49 -19.54
N SER A 280 -18.22 21.27 -19.88
CA SER A 280 -19.08 20.13 -20.21
C SER A 280 -19.48 19.43 -18.90
N PRO A 281 -20.76 19.46 -18.47
CA PRO A 281 -21.14 19.04 -17.11
C PRO A 281 -20.91 17.54 -16.78
N GLY A 282 -20.59 16.71 -17.78
CA GLY A 282 -20.56 15.24 -17.68
C GLY A 282 -19.23 14.59 -17.28
N GLU A 283 -18.19 15.37 -16.92
CA GLU A 283 -16.86 14.80 -16.58
C GLU A 283 -16.69 14.50 -15.07
N LEU A 284 -17.70 14.77 -14.24
CA LEU A 284 -17.73 14.23 -12.88
C LEU A 284 -17.90 12.71 -12.95
N ALA A 285 -17.07 11.96 -12.22
CA ALA A 285 -17.13 10.49 -12.17
C ALA A 285 -18.52 10.02 -11.72
N THR A 286 -19.36 9.68 -12.68
CA THR A 286 -20.75 9.28 -12.42
C THR A 286 -20.71 7.92 -11.73
N PRO A 287 -21.42 7.72 -10.61
CA PRO A 287 -21.52 6.42 -9.97
C PRO A 287 -21.96 5.35 -10.99
N GLY A 288 -21.50 4.12 -10.82
CA GLY A 288 -21.71 3.06 -11.82
C GLY A 288 -23.18 2.89 -12.22
N ASP A 289 -24.12 2.96 -11.26
CA ASP A 289 -25.55 2.86 -11.57
C ASP A 289 -26.09 4.08 -12.34
N ALA A 290 -25.52 5.27 -12.15
CA ALA A 290 -25.85 6.46 -12.95
C ALA A 290 -25.36 6.32 -14.41
N PHE A 291 -24.15 5.79 -14.62
CA PHE A 291 -23.65 5.46 -15.97
C PHE A 291 -24.54 4.42 -16.68
N TRP A 292 -24.86 3.31 -15.99
CA TRP A 292 -25.73 2.27 -16.55
C TRP A 292 -27.16 2.75 -16.84
N SER A 293 -27.64 3.73 -16.07
CA SER A 293 -28.92 4.41 -16.30
C SER A 293 -28.85 5.35 -17.50
N ALA A 294 -27.78 6.14 -17.64
CA ALA A 294 -27.57 7.06 -18.77
C ALA A 294 -27.47 6.34 -20.13
N LEU A 295 -26.96 5.10 -20.16
CA LEU A 295 -26.97 4.24 -21.37
C LEU A 295 -28.35 3.60 -21.66
N GLY A 296 -29.30 3.65 -20.73
CA GLY A 296 -30.67 3.19 -20.91
C GLY A 296 -31.38 3.94 -22.05
N VAL A 297 -32.51 3.38 -22.53
CA VAL A 297 -33.31 4.01 -23.60
C VAL A 297 -33.77 5.41 -23.18
N ASP A 298 -34.38 5.48 -21.99
CA ASP A 298 -34.99 6.68 -21.40
C ASP A 298 -34.07 7.40 -20.39
N GLY A 299 -32.79 7.04 -20.35
CA GLY A 299 -31.82 7.61 -19.42
C GLY A 299 -31.55 9.09 -19.70
N PRO A 300 -31.61 9.99 -18.70
CA PRO A 300 -31.10 11.35 -18.86
C PRO A 300 -29.60 11.25 -19.12
N SER A 301 -29.15 11.81 -20.25
CA SER A 301 -27.75 11.76 -20.66
C SER A 301 -27.33 13.13 -21.18
N GLU A 302 -26.15 13.55 -20.75
CA GLU A 302 -25.46 14.74 -21.27
C GLU A 302 -24.60 14.41 -22.50
N LEU A 303 -24.52 13.12 -22.85
CA LEU A 303 -23.86 12.64 -24.06
C LEU A 303 -24.76 12.86 -25.28
N ASP A 304 -24.15 13.20 -26.41
CA ASP A 304 -24.84 13.18 -27.70
C ASP A 304 -25.28 11.75 -28.06
N GLU A 305 -26.31 11.62 -28.90
CA GLU A 305 -26.91 10.31 -29.21
C GLU A 305 -25.94 9.36 -29.90
N ASP A 306 -25.00 9.87 -30.71
CA ASP A 306 -24.03 9.02 -31.40
C ASP A 306 -23.00 8.44 -30.41
N SER A 307 -22.55 9.25 -29.45
CA SER A 307 -21.69 8.81 -28.33
C SER A 307 -22.42 7.85 -27.39
N ARG A 308 -23.70 8.11 -27.09
CA ARG A 308 -24.55 7.23 -26.28
C ARG A 308 -24.80 5.89 -26.97
N ALA A 309 -25.02 5.88 -28.28
CA ALA A 309 -25.16 4.68 -29.10
C ALA A 309 -23.85 3.88 -29.14
N LEU A 310 -22.70 4.53 -29.39
CA LEU A 310 -21.39 3.89 -29.36
C LEU A 310 -21.11 3.19 -28.02
N LEU A 311 -21.36 3.88 -26.91
CA LEU A 311 -21.19 3.28 -25.58
C LEU A 311 -22.22 2.17 -25.30
N ARG A 312 -23.46 2.27 -25.79
CA ARG A 312 -24.47 1.20 -25.65
C ARG A 312 -24.09 -0.05 -26.45
N ASP A 313 -23.46 0.10 -27.60
CA ASP A 313 -22.95 -1.02 -28.41
C ASP A 313 -21.75 -1.69 -27.73
N VAL A 314 -20.79 -0.90 -27.22
CA VAL A 314 -19.59 -1.41 -26.51
C VAL A 314 -19.95 -2.02 -25.15
N PHE A 315 -20.82 -1.37 -24.39
CA PHE A 315 -21.31 -1.81 -23.08
C PHE A 315 -22.70 -2.45 -23.19
N HIS A 316 -22.83 -3.41 -24.12
CA HIS A 316 -24.10 -4.03 -24.46
C HIS A 316 -24.78 -4.68 -23.24
N PRO A 317 -26.06 -4.37 -22.93
CA PRO A 317 -26.72 -4.79 -21.68
C PRO A 317 -26.72 -6.30 -21.38
N ALA A 318 -26.66 -7.15 -22.42
CA ALA A 318 -26.62 -8.61 -22.28
C ALA A 318 -25.20 -9.22 -22.30
N LEU A 319 -24.16 -8.41 -22.54
CA LEU A 319 -22.75 -8.86 -22.63
C LEU A 319 -21.86 -8.27 -21.53
N SER A 320 -22.22 -7.10 -20.97
CA SER A 320 -21.48 -6.49 -19.85
C SER A 320 -21.82 -7.14 -18.51
N ASP A 321 -21.05 -8.17 -18.15
CA ASP A 321 -21.09 -8.85 -16.85
C ASP A 321 -20.89 -7.89 -15.65
N ARG A 322 -20.00 -6.90 -15.79
CA ARG A 322 -19.73 -5.87 -14.77
C ARG A 322 -20.92 -4.98 -14.43
N ARG A 323 -22.04 -5.04 -15.16
CA ARG A 323 -23.26 -4.28 -14.86
C ARG A 323 -23.84 -4.61 -13.47
N THR A 324 -23.61 -5.82 -12.95
CA THR A 324 -24.07 -6.21 -11.60
C THR A 324 -23.21 -5.65 -10.46
N GLU A 325 -22.12 -4.93 -10.75
CA GLU A 325 -21.30 -4.27 -9.73
C GLU A 325 -21.95 -3.00 -9.15
N GLY A 326 -22.96 -2.45 -9.83
CA GLY A 326 -23.65 -1.20 -9.47
C GLY A 326 -22.66 -0.04 -9.32
N ASP A 327 -22.83 0.77 -8.28
CA ASP A 327 -21.90 1.85 -7.92
C ASP A 327 -20.42 1.46 -7.69
N ARG A 328 -20.07 0.16 -7.61
CA ARG A 328 -18.65 -0.27 -7.59
C ARG A 328 -18.02 -0.27 -8.98
N PHE A 329 -18.83 -0.26 -10.05
CA PHE A 329 -18.35 -0.10 -11.40
C PHE A 329 -17.81 1.32 -11.58
N LEU A 330 -16.52 1.44 -11.90
CA LEU A 330 -15.91 2.70 -12.31
C LEU A 330 -16.06 2.81 -13.84
N PRO A 331 -16.93 3.69 -14.36
CA PRO A 331 -17.12 3.83 -15.80
C PRO A 331 -15.87 4.39 -16.50
N PRO A 332 -15.70 4.11 -17.80
CA PRO A 332 -14.65 4.75 -18.58
C PRO A 332 -14.87 6.27 -18.63
N ARG A 333 -13.79 7.03 -18.85
CA ARG A 333 -13.89 8.48 -19.10
C ARG A 333 -14.67 8.72 -20.39
N THR A 334 -15.77 9.46 -20.31
CA THR A 334 -16.65 9.79 -21.45
C THR A 334 -16.21 11.04 -22.21
N CYS A 335 -14.97 11.50 -22.05
CA CYS A 335 -14.49 12.70 -22.72
C CYS A 335 -14.35 12.49 -24.25
N ARG A 336 -14.50 13.58 -25.00
CA ARG A 336 -14.56 13.57 -26.48
C ARG A 336 -13.37 12.88 -27.15
N GLY A 337 -12.17 13.01 -26.57
CA GLY A 337 -10.96 12.34 -27.05
C GLY A 337 -10.99 10.82 -26.88
N TYR A 338 -11.48 10.33 -25.73
CA TYR A 338 -11.66 8.90 -25.50
C TYR A 338 -12.71 8.31 -26.45
N LEU A 339 -13.86 8.99 -26.60
CA LEU A 339 -14.93 8.54 -27.48
C LEU A 339 -14.52 8.52 -28.96
N ALA A 340 -13.72 9.48 -29.41
CA ALA A 340 -13.14 9.46 -30.75
C ALA A 340 -12.16 8.28 -30.95
N GLY A 341 -11.31 7.99 -29.97
CA GLY A 341 -10.42 6.83 -30.00
C GLY A 341 -11.19 5.50 -30.01
N LEU A 342 -12.20 5.37 -29.14
CA LEU A 342 -13.09 4.21 -29.07
C LEU A 342 -13.83 3.98 -30.39
N ARG A 343 -14.32 5.05 -31.03
CA ARG A 343 -14.96 4.97 -32.35
C ARG A 343 -13.99 4.42 -33.40
N GLY A 344 -12.76 4.92 -33.45
CA GLY A 344 -11.73 4.43 -34.37
C GLY A 344 -11.36 2.96 -34.16
N LEU A 345 -11.40 2.47 -32.91
CA LEU A 345 -11.21 1.04 -32.60
C LEU A 345 -12.39 0.19 -33.09
N VAL A 346 -13.63 0.61 -32.81
CA VAL A 346 -14.86 -0.09 -33.25
C VAL A 346 -15.02 -0.09 -34.78
N GLU A 347 -14.58 0.98 -35.46
CA GLU A 347 -14.55 1.04 -36.92
C GLU A 347 -13.48 0.13 -37.53
N ALA A 348 -12.35 -0.11 -36.85
CA ALA A 348 -11.28 -0.99 -37.31
C ALA A 348 -11.56 -2.49 -37.12
N GLU A 349 -12.57 -2.85 -36.31
CA GLU A 349 -12.99 -4.24 -36.04
C GLU A 349 -14.16 -4.71 -36.95
N ARG A 350 -14.71 -3.83 -37.79
CA ARG A 350 -15.82 -4.11 -38.72
C ARG A 350 -15.36 -4.52 -40.13
#